data_AF-A0A3C1NK67-F1
#
_entry.id   AF-A0A3C1NK67-F1
#
_cell.length_a   1.000
_cell.length_b   1.000
_cell.length_c   1.000
_cell.angle_alpha   90.00
_cell.angle_beta   90.00
_cell.angle_gamma   90.00
#
_symmetry.space_group_name_H-M   'P 1'
#
loop_
_entity.id
_entity.type
_entity.pdbx_description
1 polymer ?
#
loop_
_entity_poly.entity_id
_entity_poly.type
_entity_poly.pdbx_seq_one_letter_code
_entity_poly.pdbx_strand_id
1 'polypeptide(L)'
;MYIFDVLNQVFDIWPSQYSGCRFASETTYIFIAMARVTEKGIVGLVGNLVFYTVNGKTYVRSEPGKRRKSRGKRAGQIQSVFGTVSRFGTPMLKAAAEKLSWKVGRDAYNRMRGWMRNLYAERNQDATWEISGRDSGMCQLNSEVDFRDCFRENITVTDKGKGMIQVTIPPFTPKLTLKSPVRTMKVNLKLIAVTSPFKEAGPRYSLCTEQISFTLQNKPVPATELVLHTKASAKNIAIIIAAIEYETTDCLKGQCITDPKWLPVAALAMGRLKK
;
A
#
# COMPACT_ATOMS: atom_id res chain seq x y z
N MET A 1 22.97 -16.21 -53.46
CA MET A 1 22.43 -14.85 -53.36
C MET A 1 23.12 -14.19 -52.18
N TYR A 2 24.08 -13.32 -52.46
CA TYR A 2 25.05 -12.86 -51.45
C TYR A 2 24.37 -11.85 -50.51
N ILE A 3 24.76 -11.83 -49.22
CA ILE A 3 24.27 -10.92 -48.18
C ILE A 3 24.37 -9.43 -48.59
N PHE A 4 25.26 -9.11 -49.54
CA PHE A 4 25.40 -7.78 -50.13
C PHE A 4 24.19 -7.34 -50.98
N ASP A 5 23.47 -8.26 -51.64
CA ASP A 5 22.31 -7.91 -52.46
C ASP A 5 21.11 -7.46 -51.62
N VAL A 6 20.99 -8.00 -50.40
CA VAL A 6 19.93 -7.63 -49.44
C VAL A 6 20.23 -6.28 -48.77
N LEU A 7 21.51 -5.97 -48.54
CA LEU A 7 21.91 -4.69 -47.95
C LEU A 7 21.68 -3.54 -48.94
N ASN A 8 21.96 -3.72 -50.23
CA ASN A 8 21.71 -2.68 -51.23
C ASN A 8 20.22 -2.35 -51.40
N GLN A 9 19.31 -3.34 -51.34
CA GLN A 9 17.86 -3.08 -51.36
C GLN A 9 17.36 -2.29 -50.14
N VAL A 10 18.02 -2.39 -48.99
CA VAL A 10 17.64 -1.64 -47.78
C VAL A 10 18.11 -0.19 -47.85
N PHE A 11 19.22 0.10 -48.54
CA PHE A 11 19.75 1.46 -48.67
C PHE A 11 19.03 2.30 -49.76
N ASP A 12 18.44 1.68 -50.78
CA ASP A 12 17.65 2.39 -51.82
C ASP A 12 16.30 2.94 -51.30
N ILE A 13 15.85 2.53 -50.11
CA ILE A 13 14.56 2.95 -49.51
C ILE A 13 14.71 4.20 -48.61
N TRP A 14 15.92 4.80 -48.51
CA TRP A 14 16.17 5.95 -47.63
C TRP A 14 16.45 7.26 -48.39
N PRO A 15 15.45 8.17 -48.51
CA PRO A 15 15.71 9.53 -48.94
C PRO A 15 16.40 10.34 -47.81
N SER A 16 17.66 10.68 -48.05
CA SER A 16 18.27 12.01 -47.84
C SER A 16 18.01 12.83 -46.55
N GLN A 17 17.81 12.25 -45.37
CA GLN A 17 17.68 13.03 -44.11
C GLN A 17 18.86 12.98 -43.12
N TYR A 18 19.99 12.36 -43.50
CA TYR A 18 21.19 12.36 -42.64
C TYR A 18 22.38 13.00 -43.36
N SER A 19 22.27 14.32 -43.59
CA SER A 19 23.42 15.19 -43.80
C SER A 19 24.20 15.32 -42.49
N GLY A 20 25.08 14.36 -42.19
CA GLY A 20 25.84 14.42 -40.94
C GLY A 20 26.93 13.39 -40.70
N CYS A 21 27.21 12.46 -41.60
CA CYS A 21 28.29 11.48 -41.39
C CYS A 21 29.25 11.49 -42.56
N ARG A 22 30.35 12.25 -42.42
CA ARG A 22 31.51 12.15 -43.31
C ARG A 22 32.19 10.81 -43.05
N PHE A 23 32.37 10.05 -44.12
CA PHE A 23 33.13 8.81 -44.12
C PHE A 23 34.63 9.12 -44.07
N ALA A 24 35.33 8.49 -43.12
CA ALA A 24 36.77 8.34 -43.15
C ALA A 24 37.09 6.83 -43.12
N SER A 25 38.13 6.48 -43.85
CA SER A 25 38.51 5.17 -44.33
C SER A 25 38.83 4.13 -43.26
N GLU A 26 38.65 2.88 -43.69
CA GLU A 26 39.33 1.65 -43.25
C GLU A 26 39.14 1.22 -41.79
N THR A 27 38.37 0.14 -41.65
CA THR A 27 38.30 -0.76 -40.49
C THR A 27 37.64 -0.14 -39.26
N THR A 28 36.33 0.05 -39.26
CA THR A 28 35.61 0.36 -38.00
C THR A 28 34.19 -0.18 -37.99
N TYR A 29 33.92 -0.93 -36.93
CA TYR A 29 32.62 -1.33 -36.39
C TYR A 29 31.59 -0.21 -36.52
N ILE A 30 30.59 -0.40 -37.40
CA ILE A 30 29.45 0.51 -37.46
C ILE A 30 28.52 0.15 -36.30
N PHE A 31 28.57 1.01 -35.29
CA PHE A 31 27.60 1.07 -34.20
C PHE A 31 26.20 1.31 -34.78
N ILE A 32 25.43 0.24 -34.91
CA ILE A 32 23.96 0.32 -34.92
C ILE A 32 23.52 -0.07 -33.52
N ALA A 33 22.94 0.89 -32.80
CA ALA A 33 22.64 0.86 -31.38
C ALA A 33 22.20 -0.52 -30.84
N MET A 34 23.10 -1.20 -30.11
CA MET A 34 22.86 -2.46 -29.39
C MET A 34 22.40 -3.67 -30.23
N ALA A 35 22.75 -3.78 -31.51
CA ALA A 35 22.62 -5.03 -32.26
C ALA A 35 23.98 -5.72 -32.46
N ARG A 36 24.02 -7.03 -32.21
CA ARG A 36 25.16 -7.92 -32.49
C ARG A 36 24.78 -8.87 -33.61
N VAL A 37 25.63 -8.95 -34.61
CA VAL A 37 25.53 -9.98 -35.66
C VAL A 37 26.18 -11.26 -35.14
N THR A 38 25.46 -12.37 -35.23
CA THR A 38 25.93 -13.72 -34.87
C THR A 38 25.79 -14.65 -36.06
N GLU A 39 26.43 -15.82 -36.02
CA GLU A 39 26.29 -16.86 -37.07
C GLU A 39 24.84 -17.33 -37.28
N LYS A 40 23.96 -17.10 -36.29
CA LYS A 40 22.54 -17.46 -36.33
C LYS A 40 21.61 -16.28 -36.70
N GLY A 41 22.18 -15.13 -37.07
CA GLY A 41 21.46 -13.92 -37.47
C GLY A 41 21.72 -12.72 -36.57
N ILE A 42 20.92 -11.67 -36.76
CA ILE A 42 21.02 -10.38 -36.04
C ILE A 42 20.26 -10.50 -34.71
N VAL A 43 20.89 -10.12 -33.60
CA VAL A 43 20.27 -10.08 -32.27
C VAL A 43 20.47 -8.69 -31.68
N GLY A 44 19.39 -8.06 -31.22
CA GLY A 44 19.42 -6.73 -30.61
C GLY A 44 18.59 -5.71 -31.39
N LEU A 45 18.88 -4.43 -31.16
CA LEU A 45 18.03 -3.34 -31.65
C LEU A 45 18.59 -2.73 -32.94
N VAL A 46 17.76 -2.64 -33.98
CA VAL A 46 18.10 -1.97 -35.25
C VAL A 46 16.95 -1.02 -35.57
N GLY A 47 17.20 0.29 -35.44
CA GLY A 47 16.14 1.29 -35.57
C GLY A 47 15.02 1.10 -34.54
N ASN A 48 13.78 0.98 -35.00
CA ASN A 48 12.61 0.71 -34.16
C ASN A 48 12.27 -0.78 -34.05
N LEU A 49 13.18 -1.68 -34.43
CA LEU A 49 12.96 -3.12 -34.43
C LEU A 49 13.87 -3.82 -33.42
N VAL A 50 13.30 -4.73 -32.65
CA VAL A 50 13.98 -5.60 -31.70
C VAL A 50 14.03 -7.00 -32.30
N PHE A 51 15.24 -7.46 -32.58
CA PHE A 51 15.53 -8.81 -33.07
C PHE A 51 15.93 -9.71 -31.91
N TYR A 52 15.26 -10.85 -31.74
CA TYR A 52 15.55 -11.79 -30.66
C TYR A 52 15.24 -13.23 -31.08
N THR A 53 15.95 -14.19 -30.50
CA THR A 53 15.77 -15.62 -30.81
C THR A 53 15.05 -16.33 -29.67
N VAL A 54 14.01 -17.09 -29.99
CA VAL A 54 13.32 -17.99 -29.04
C VAL A 54 13.28 -19.39 -29.66
N ASN A 55 13.79 -20.39 -28.94
CA ASN A 55 13.80 -21.79 -29.38
C ASN A 55 14.40 -21.98 -30.79
N GLY A 56 15.51 -21.30 -31.08
CA GLY A 56 16.22 -21.39 -32.36
C GLY A 56 15.56 -20.67 -33.55
N LYS A 57 14.39 -20.05 -33.35
CA LYS A 57 13.72 -19.22 -34.36
C LYS A 57 13.93 -17.74 -34.06
N THR A 58 14.23 -16.97 -35.10
CA THR A 58 14.46 -15.52 -34.99
C THR A 58 13.13 -14.77 -35.16
N TYR A 59 12.85 -13.88 -34.22
CA TYR A 59 11.66 -13.04 -34.18
C TYR A 59 12.07 -11.57 -34.28
N VAL A 60 11.20 -10.79 -34.91
CA VAL A 60 11.34 -9.34 -35.03
C VAL A 60 10.07 -8.71 -34.50
N ARG A 61 10.20 -7.76 -33.57
CA ARG A 61 9.08 -6.95 -33.09
C ARG A 61 9.44 -5.48 -33.14
N SER A 62 8.45 -4.62 -33.29
CA SER A 62 8.67 -3.19 -33.09
C SER A 62 9.00 -2.89 -31.62
N GLU A 63 9.89 -1.93 -31.41
CA GLU A 63 10.20 -1.39 -30.09
C GLU A 63 8.90 -0.84 -29.49
N PRO A 64 8.52 -1.24 -28.26
CA PRO A 64 7.34 -0.72 -27.62
C PRO A 64 7.44 0.80 -27.49
N GLY A 65 6.63 1.52 -28.27
CA GLY A 65 6.63 2.98 -28.24
C GLY A 65 6.37 3.50 -26.83
N LYS A 66 7.03 4.61 -26.46
CA LYS A 66 6.76 5.29 -25.18
C LYS A 66 5.29 5.67 -25.12
N ARG A 67 4.49 4.93 -24.34
CA ARG A 67 3.08 5.26 -24.08
C ARG A 67 3.01 6.63 -23.40
N ARG A 68 2.72 7.68 -24.17
CA ARG A 68 2.31 8.98 -23.62
C ARG A 68 0.95 8.77 -22.97
N LYS A 69 0.89 8.82 -21.63
CA LYS A 69 -0.39 8.89 -20.91
C LYS A 69 -1.13 10.13 -21.42
N SER A 70 -2.34 9.96 -21.95
CA SER A 70 -3.16 11.08 -22.40
C SER A 70 -3.48 11.98 -21.19
N ARG A 71 -2.74 13.08 -21.04
CA ARG A 71 -3.08 14.14 -20.08
C ARG A 71 -4.45 14.71 -20.49
N GLY A 72 -5.40 14.76 -19.56
CA GLY A 72 -6.68 15.46 -19.75
C GLY A 72 -7.92 14.61 -20.04
N LYS A 73 -7.83 13.27 -20.19
CA LYS A 73 -9.05 12.44 -20.18
C LYS A 73 -9.63 12.43 -18.76
N ARG A 74 -10.91 12.77 -18.61
CA ARG A 74 -11.65 12.57 -17.34
C ARG A 74 -11.46 11.11 -16.95
N ALA A 75 -10.72 10.88 -15.87
CA ALA A 75 -10.54 9.54 -15.33
C ALA A 75 -11.93 8.94 -15.08
N GLY A 76 -12.15 7.68 -15.47
CA GLY A 76 -13.40 7.00 -15.11
C GLY A 76 -13.60 7.04 -13.58
N GLN A 77 -14.85 7.02 -13.10
CA GLN A 77 -15.16 7.16 -11.67
C GLN A 77 -14.33 6.21 -10.76
N ILE A 78 -14.04 5.00 -11.24
CA ILE A 78 -13.20 4.02 -10.53
C ILE A 78 -11.74 4.49 -10.41
N GLN A 79 -11.16 5.04 -11.48
CA GLN A 79 -9.80 5.57 -11.48
C GLN A 79 -9.69 6.84 -10.62
N SER A 80 -10.74 7.66 -10.54
CA SER A 80 -10.77 8.81 -9.64
C SER A 80 -10.85 8.40 -8.17
N VAL A 81 -11.64 7.38 -7.82
CA VAL A 81 -11.72 6.86 -6.44
C VAL A 81 -10.37 6.31 -5.97
N PHE A 82 -9.73 5.46 -6.77
CA PHE A 82 -8.41 4.92 -6.43
C PHE A 82 -7.35 6.02 -6.32
N GLY A 83 -7.41 7.03 -7.20
CA GLY A 83 -6.54 8.21 -7.14
C GLY A 83 -6.72 9.00 -5.84
N THR A 84 -7.96 9.25 -5.42
CA THR A 84 -8.27 9.92 -4.14
C THR A 84 -7.76 9.10 -2.95
N VAL A 85 -8.09 7.82 -2.89
CA VAL A 85 -7.63 6.94 -1.79
C VAL A 85 -6.10 6.84 -1.76
N SER A 86 -5.44 6.75 -2.91
CA SER A 86 -3.97 6.73 -2.96
C SER A 86 -3.37 8.06 -2.49
N ARG A 87 -3.99 9.20 -2.84
CA ARG A 87 -3.52 10.53 -2.46
C ARG A 87 -3.65 10.79 -0.97
N PHE A 88 -4.75 10.40 -0.34
CA PHE A 88 -5.03 10.70 1.07
C PHE A 88 -4.75 9.52 2.01
N GLY A 89 -5.11 8.31 1.61
CA GLY A 89 -4.93 7.09 2.43
C GLY A 89 -3.48 6.66 2.58
N THR A 90 -2.62 6.86 1.58
CA THR A 90 -1.19 6.52 1.71
C THR A 90 -0.50 7.35 2.79
N PRO A 91 -0.63 8.69 2.83
CA PRO A 91 -0.16 9.49 3.96
C PRO A 91 -0.72 9.04 5.31
N MET A 92 -2.01 8.69 5.38
CA MET A 92 -2.62 8.25 6.64
C MET A 92 -1.96 6.98 7.18
N LEU A 93 -1.78 5.96 6.33
CA LEU A 93 -1.10 4.73 6.74
C LEU A 93 0.38 4.97 7.04
N LYS A 94 1.06 5.86 6.30
CA LYS A 94 2.46 6.22 6.58
C LYS A 94 2.59 6.85 7.98
N ALA A 95 1.70 7.77 8.33
CA ALA A 95 1.67 8.40 9.65
C ALA A 95 1.40 7.39 10.78
N ALA A 96 0.50 6.43 10.55
CA ALA A 96 0.25 5.35 11.50
C ALA A 96 1.45 4.39 11.61
N ALA A 97 2.11 4.08 10.49
CA ALA A 97 3.26 3.17 10.44
C ALA A 97 4.41 3.61 11.34
N GLU A 98 4.63 4.91 11.50
CA GLU A 98 5.65 5.47 12.40
C GLU A 98 5.40 5.18 13.89
N LYS A 99 4.19 4.73 14.25
CA LYS A 99 3.79 4.43 15.64
C LYS A 99 3.70 2.93 15.94
N LEU A 100 3.83 2.08 14.92
CA LEU A 100 3.72 0.63 15.03
C LEU A 100 5.09 -0.01 15.29
N SER A 101 5.15 -1.02 16.16
CA SER A 101 6.34 -1.88 16.27
C SER A 101 6.53 -2.78 15.04
N TRP A 102 5.45 -3.12 14.34
CA TRP A 102 5.50 -3.89 13.10
C TRP A 102 5.88 -3.03 11.89
N LYS A 103 6.84 -3.50 11.09
CA LYS A 103 7.31 -2.80 9.88
C LYS A 103 6.29 -2.94 8.75
N VAL A 104 5.66 -1.83 8.38
CA VAL A 104 4.65 -1.80 7.32
C VAL A 104 5.28 -2.01 5.94
N GLY A 105 5.05 -3.19 5.36
CA GLY A 105 5.49 -3.56 4.01
C GLY A 105 4.56 -3.06 2.90
N ARG A 106 5.00 -3.24 1.64
CA ARG A 106 4.25 -2.85 0.43
C ARG A 106 2.85 -3.47 0.38
N ASP A 107 2.72 -4.72 0.81
CA ASP A 107 1.45 -5.45 0.74
C ASP A 107 0.39 -4.88 1.68
N ALA A 108 0.78 -4.38 2.86
CA ALA A 108 -0.14 -3.66 3.73
C ALA A 108 -0.64 -2.36 3.10
N TYR A 109 0.23 -1.58 2.43
CA TYR A 109 -0.21 -0.40 1.69
C TYR A 109 -1.20 -0.76 0.57
N ASN A 110 -0.99 -1.88 -0.12
CA ASN A 110 -1.90 -2.33 -1.17
C ASN A 110 -3.25 -2.78 -0.59
N ARG A 111 -3.24 -3.61 0.46
CA ARG A 111 -4.45 -4.07 1.15
C ARG A 111 -5.26 -2.92 1.73
N MET A 112 -4.60 -2.02 2.46
CA MET A 112 -5.25 -0.85 3.04
C MET A 112 -5.90 0.02 1.96
N ARG A 113 -5.18 0.34 0.88
CA ARG A 113 -5.74 1.12 -0.23
C ARG A 113 -6.90 0.40 -0.92
N GLY A 114 -6.80 -0.92 -1.11
CA GLY A 114 -7.87 -1.73 -1.68
C GLY A 114 -9.14 -1.69 -0.81
N TRP A 115 -8.98 -1.93 0.49
CA TRP A 115 -10.06 -1.89 1.48
C TRP A 115 -10.71 -0.49 1.55
N MET A 116 -9.90 0.55 1.70
CA MET A 116 -10.38 1.94 1.70
C MET A 116 -11.08 2.31 0.40
N ARG A 117 -10.60 1.83 -0.75
CA ARG A 117 -11.21 2.06 -2.06
C ARG A 117 -12.59 1.43 -2.14
N ASN A 118 -12.76 0.21 -1.65
CA ASN A 118 -14.06 -0.47 -1.67
C ASN A 118 -15.07 0.32 -0.81
N LEU A 119 -14.71 0.62 0.44
CA LEU A 119 -15.58 1.37 1.35
C LEU A 119 -15.88 2.77 0.85
N TYR A 120 -14.86 3.48 0.37
CA TYR A 120 -15.06 4.82 -0.18
C TYR A 120 -15.90 4.78 -1.46
N ALA A 121 -15.73 3.81 -2.35
CA ALA A 121 -16.54 3.69 -3.57
C ALA A 121 -18.03 3.51 -3.23
N GLU A 122 -18.33 2.68 -2.22
CA GLU A 122 -19.69 2.36 -1.79
C GLU A 122 -20.36 3.50 -1.01
N ARG A 123 -19.62 4.17 -0.12
CA ARG A 123 -20.21 5.08 0.89
C ARG A 123 -19.85 6.55 0.70
N ASN A 124 -19.00 6.95 -0.25
CA ASN A 124 -18.57 8.36 -0.31
C ASN A 124 -19.73 9.36 -0.54
N GLN A 125 -20.80 8.94 -1.22
CA GLN A 125 -21.97 9.79 -1.47
C GLN A 125 -22.94 9.81 -0.29
N ASP A 126 -22.86 8.81 0.59
CA ASP A 126 -23.71 8.68 1.78
C ASP A 126 -23.25 9.70 2.84
N ALA A 127 -24.06 10.74 3.06
CA ALA A 127 -23.79 11.77 4.07
C ALA A 127 -23.77 11.20 5.50
N THR A 128 -24.44 10.07 5.71
CA THR A 128 -24.61 9.38 7.00
C THR A 128 -23.61 8.24 7.21
N TRP A 129 -22.53 8.17 6.42
CA TRP A 129 -21.52 7.13 6.54
C TRP A 129 -20.84 7.15 7.93
N GLU A 130 -21.38 6.34 8.84
CA GLU A 130 -20.89 6.22 10.20
C GLU A 130 -19.56 5.46 10.26
N ILE A 131 -18.78 5.74 11.31
CA ILE A 131 -17.63 4.91 11.66
C ILE A 131 -18.19 3.62 12.28
N SER A 132 -18.29 2.55 11.50
CA SER A 132 -18.65 1.23 12.01
C SER A 132 -17.53 0.22 11.75
N GLY A 133 -17.17 -0.53 12.79
CA GLY A 133 -16.20 -1.63 12.68
C GLY A 133 -16.83 -2.99 12.33
N ARG A 134 -18.18 -3.09 12.31
CA ARG A 134 -18.91 -4.35 12.08
C ARG A 134 -19.28 -4.59 10.62
N ASP A 135 -19.70 -3.56 9.88
CA ASP A 135 -20.33 -3.76 8.56
C ASP A 135 -19.32 -3.91 7.41
N SER A 136 -18.05 -3.59 7.64
CA SER A 136 -17.01 -3.50 6.60
C SER A 136 -15.93 -4.59 6.66
N GLY A 137 -15.90 -5.39 7.73
CA GLY A 137 -14.80 -6.30 8.03
C GLY A 137 -13.49 -5.55 8.36
N MET A 138 -12.69 -6.11 9.28
CA MET A 138 -11.38 -5.55 9.61
C MET A 138 -10.41 -5.75 8.44
N CYS A 139 -9.59 -4.75 8.13
CA CYS A 139 -8.50 -4.91 7.17
C CYS A 139 -7.24 -5.36 7.88
N GLN A 140 -6.88 -6.64 7.75
CA GLN A 140 -5.62 -7.20 8.29
C GLN A 140 -4.41 -6.59 7.56
N LEU A 141 -3.69 -5.71 8.24
CA LEU A 141 -2.49 -5.05 7.71
C LEU A 141 -1.31 -5.99 7.77
N ASN A 142 -1.13 -6.70 8.88
CA ASN A 142 -0.21 -7.83 8.94
C ASN A 142 -0.93 -9.09 8.44
N SER A 143 -0.40 -9.77 7.42
CA SER A 143 -0.99 -11.01 6.88
C SER A 143 -0.51 -12.27 7.59
N GLU A 144 0.56 -12.18 8.38
CA GLU A 144 1.13 -13.35 9.06
C GLU A 144 0.31 -13.76 10.29
N VAL A 145 -0.55 -12.86 10.79
CA VAL A 145 -1.38 -13.10 11.97
C VAL A 145 -2.66 -12.28 11.89
N ASP A 146 -3.80 -12.93 12.15
CA ASP A 146 -5.09 -12.25 12.23
C ASP A 146 -5.24 -11.58 13.61
N PHE A 147 -5.70 -10.33 13.61
CA PHE A 147 -6.00 -9.61 14.85
C PHE A 147 -7.00 -10.34 15.75
N ARG A 148 -8.03 -10.99 15.19
CA ARG A 148 -9.06 -11.72 15.94
C ARG A 148 -8.55 -13.01 16.56
N ASP A 149 -7.52 -13.63 15.97
CA ASP A 149 -6.87 -14.80 16.53
C ASP A 149 -6.06 -14.45 17.79
N CYS A 150 -5.56 -13.21 17.86
CA CYS A 150 -4.83 -12.68 19.00
C CYS A 150 -5.73 -12.04 20.06
N PHE A 151 -6.81 -11.37 19.65
CA PHE A 151 -7.75 -10.74 20.56
C PHE A 151 -9.19 -10.96 20.11
N ARG A 152 -9.88 -11.88 20.81
CA ARG A 152 -11.21 -12.36 20.39
C ARG A 152 -12.35 -11.40 20.74
N GLU A 153 -12.12 -10.45 21.63
CA GLU A 153 -13.16 -9.51 22.03
C GLU A 153 -13.54 -8.57 20.90
N ASN A 154 -14.82 -8.23 20.84
CA ASN A 154 -15.34 -7.31 19.85
C ASN A 154 -15.12 -5.86 20.28
N ILE A 155 -14.07 -5.24 19.75
CA ILE A 155 -13.84 -3.80 19.89
C ILE A 155 -14.90 -3.04 19.09
N THR A 156 -15.63 -2.14 19.75
CA THR A 156 -16.60 -1.26 19.09
C THR A 156 -16.02 0.14 18.96
N VAL A 157 -16.17 0.73 17.77
CA VAL A 157 -15.75 2.10 17.47
C VAL A 157 -17.00 2.92 17.22
N THR A 158 -17.13 4.06 17.90
CA THR A 158 -18.25 4.99 17.75
C THR A 158 -17.74 6.41 17.63
N ASP A 159 -18.43 7.23 16.85
CA ASP A 159 -18.12 8.64 16.72
C ASP A 159 -19.00 9.47 17.67
N LYS A 160 -18.38 10.26 18.54
CA LYS A 160 -19.06 11.17 19.49
C LYS A 160 -19.21 12.59 18.95
N GLY A 161 -18.78 12.86 17.71
CA GLY A 161 -18.78 14.18 17.11
C GLY A 161 -17.58 15.02 17.57
N LYS A 162 -17.46 16.22 17.01
CA LYS A 162 -16.37 17.19 17.34
C LYS A 162 -14.95 16.57 17.27
N GLY A 163 -14.74 15.59 16.40
CA GLY A 163 -13.45 14.90 16.24
C GLY A 163 -13.07 13.94 17.37
N MET A 164 -14.03 13.51 18.20
CA MET A 164 -13.83 12.52 19.26
C MET A 164 -14.35 11.15 18.81
N ILE A 165 -13.45 10.17 18.77
CA ILE A 165 -13.80 8.78 18.44
C ILE A 165 -13.68 7.95 19.70
N GLN A 166 -14.78 7.34 20.14
CA GLN A 166 -14.78 6.44 21.29
C GLN A 166 -14.55 4.99 20.82
N VAL A 167 -13.60 4.33 21.47
CA VAL A 167 -13.33 2.90 21.32
C VAL A 167 -13.70 2.23 22.64
N THR A 168 -14.63 1.29 22.58
CA THR A 168 -15.08 0.51 23.73
C THR A 168 -14.62 -0.93 23.59
N ILE A 169 -14.01 -1.45 24.65
CA ILE A 169 -13.57 -2.83 24.80
C ILE A 169 -14.48 -3.45 25.88
N PRO A 170 -15.21 -4.55 25.58
CA PRO A 170 -16.04 -5.21 26.57
C PRO A 170 -15.19 -5.79 27.71
N PRO A 171 -15.79 -6.09 28.87
CA PRO A 171 -15.06 -6.73 29.96
C PRO A 171 -14.55 -8.11 29.49
N PHE A 172 -13.31 -8.45 29.84
CA PHE A 172 -12.70 -9.71 29.41
C PHE A 172 -11.63 -10.19 30.38
N THR A 173 -11.24 -11.46 30.26
CA THR A 173 -10.16 -12.05 31.05
C THR A 173 -8.92 -12.21 30.17
N PRO A 174 -7.85 -11.41 30.38
CA PRO A 174 -6.68 -11.39 29.51
C PRO A 174 -6.09 -12.78 29.20
N LYS A 175 -5.94 -13.64 30.22
CA LYS A 175 -5.37 -14.99 30.04
C LYS A 175 -6.23 -15.93 29.18
N LEU A 176 -7.54 -15.71 29.11
CA LEU A 176 -8.47 -16.54 28.34
C LEU A 176 -8.67 -16.00 26.91
N THR A 177 -8.65 -14.68 26.75
CA THR A 177 -8.99 -14.04 25.48
C THR A 177 -7.77 -13.65 24.63
N LEU A 178 -6.64 -13.31 25.24
CA LEU A 178 -5.44 -12.88 24.51
C LEU A 178 -4.54 -14.08 24.21
N LYS A 179 -4.35 -14.37 22.92
CA LYS A 179 -3.35 -15.36 22.48
C LYS A 179 -1.99 -14.66 22.39
N SER A 180 -1.07 -15.05 23.28
CA SER A 180 0.26 -14.44 23.40
C SER A 180 1.39 -15.47 23.25
N PRO A 181 2.59 -15.03 22.89
CA PRO A 181 3.80 -15.86 22.99
C PRO A 181 4.11 -16.28 24.43
N VAL A 182 4.93 -17.32 24.55
CA VAL A 182 5.39 -17.85 25.85
C VAL A 182 6.16 -16.77 26.62
N ARG A 183 6.04 -16.75 27.96
CA ARG A 183 6.67 -15.76 28.86
C ARG A 183 6.23 -14.30 28.65
N THR A 184 5.10 -14.06 28.00
CA THR A 184 4.51 -12.71 27.94
C THR A 184 4.12 -12.26 29.35
N MET A 185 4.59 -11.08 29.75
CA MET A 185 4.23 -10.44 31.02
C MET A 185 3.11 -9.42 30.83
N LYS A 186 3.18 -8.66 29.74
CA LYS A 186 2.31 -7.52 29.48
C LYS A 186 1.96 -7.44 28.00
N VAL A 187 0.69 -7.13 27.73
CA VAL A 187 0.13 -6.95 26.39
C VAL A 187 -0.27 -5.49 26.24
N ASN A 188 0.23 -4.84 25.21
CA ASN A 188 -0.09 -3.45 24.88
C ASN A 188 -1.04 -3.44 23.68
N LEU A 189 -2.24 -2.89 23.86
CA LEU A 189 -3.15 -2.58 22.77
C LEU A 189 -2.98 -1.10 22.41
N LYS A 190 -2.45 -0.84 21.22
CA LYS A 190 -2.27 0.50 20.68
C LYS A 190 -3.37 0.81 19.69
N LEU A 191 -4.07 1.92 19.92
CA LEU A 191 -5.13 2.43 19.05
C LEU A 191 -4.65 3.70 18.37
N ILE A 192 -4.79 3.76 17.06
CA ILE A 192 -4.35 4.88 16.24
C ILE A 192 -5.53 5.35 15.41
N ALA A 193 -5.98 6.58 15.65
CA ALA A 193 -6.93 7.26 14.78
C ALA A 193 -6.18 8.19 13.83
N VAL A 194 -6.44 8.01 12.53
CA VAL A 194 -5.95 8.94 11.49
C VAL A 194 -7.14 9.49 10.74
N THR A 195 -7.15 10.80 10.49
CA THR A 195 -8.25 11.49 9.81
C THR A 195 -7.73 12.30 8.63
N SER A 196 -8.53 12.49 7.59
CA SER A 196 -8.17 13.32 6.41
C SER A 196 -9.42 13.84 5.67
N PRO A 197 -9.40 15.05 5.07
CA PRO A 197 -10.58 15.65 4.43
C PRO A 197 -11.00 15.03 3.08
N PHE A 198 -10.15 14.24 2.42
CA PHE A 198 -10.43 13.56 1.13
C PHE A 198 -10.90 14.45 -0.04
N LYS A 199 -10.85 15.77 0.11
CA LYS A 199 -11.31 16.76 -0.88
C LYS A 199 -10.35 17.93 -1.06
N GLU A 200 -9.51 18.24 -0.07
CA GLU A 200 -8.62 19.41 -0.10
C GLU A 200 -7.35 19.20 -0.94
N ALA A 201 -6.76 20.32 -1.39
CA ALA A 201 -5.48 20.28 -2.07
C ALA A 201 -4.34 19.99 -1.07
N GLY A 202 -3.88 18.74 -1.06
CA GLY A 202 -2.68 18.32 -0.32
C GLY A 202 -2.98 17.26 0.75
N PRO A 203 -1.97 16.48 1.18
CA PRO A 203 -2.16 15.48 2.22
C PRO A 203 -2.21 16.16 3.59
N ARG A 204 -3.40 16.58 4.00
CA ARG A 204 -3.66 16.96 5.39
C ARG A 204 -4.20 15.74 6.13
N TYR A 205 -3.57 15.42 7.25
CA TYR A 205 -4.08 14.42 8.17
C TYR A 205 -3.94 14.89 9.61
N SER A 206 -4.80 14.38 10.49
CA SER A 206 -4.60 14.46 11.93
C SER A 206 -4.46 13.06 12.50
N LEU A 207 -3.53 12.90 13.45
CA LEU A 207 -3.16 11.63 14.07
C LEU A 207 -3.37 11.73 15.58
N CYS A 208 -4.02 10.74 16.15
CA CYS A 208 -4.14 10.54 17.59
C CYS A 208 -3.79 9.09 17.90
N THR A 209 -3.05 8.86 18.99
CA THR A 209 -2.65 7.53 19.44
C THR A 209 -2.93 7.41 20.92
N GLU A 210 -3.60 6.33 21.31
CA GLU A 210 -3.79 5.93 22.69
C GLU A 210 -3.28 4.50 22.88
N GLN A 211 -2.83 4.18 24.07
CA GLN A 211 -2.35 2.84 24.38
C GLN A 211 -2.86 2.41 25.74
N ILE A 212 -3.33 1.17 25.81
CA ILE A 212 -3.66 0.51 27.07
C ILE A 212 -2.82 -0.76 27.22
N SER A 213 -2.49 -1.07 28.46
CA SER A 213 -1.69 -2.23 28.82
C SER A 213 -2.47 -3.17 29.72
N PHE A 214 -2.38 -4.47 29.44
CA PHE A 214 -2.96 -5.54 30.24
C PHE A 214 -1.86 -6.46 30.74
N THR A 215 -1.92 -6.82 32.02
CA THR A 215 -1.10 -7.92 32.54
C THR A 215 -1.82 -9.24 32.28
N LEU A 216 -1.10 -10.27 31.81
CA LEU A 216 -1.69 -11.59 31.53
C LEU A 216 -2.00 -12.35 32.81
N GLN A 217 -3.11 -11.99 33.43
CA GLN A 217 -3.62 -12.61 34.65
C GLN A 217 -4.99 -13.24 34.40
N ASN A 218 -5.35 -14.21 35.25
CA ASN A 218 -6.68 -14.80 35.27
C ASN A 218 -7.67 -13.98 36.11
N LYS A 219 -7.65 -12.65 35.92
CA LYS A 219 -8.54 -11.71 36.60
C LYS A 219 -9.30 -10.92 35.54
N PRO A 220 -10.63 -10.78 35.66
CA PRO A 220 -11.39 -9.99 34.70
C PRO A 220 -10.97 -8.53 34.76
N VAL A 221 -10.83 -7.93 33.58
CA VAL A 221 -10.65 -6.50 33.38
C VAL A 221 -12.02 -5.91 33.07
N PRO A 222 -12.42 -4.80 33.71
CA PRO A 222 -13.70 -4.16 33.44
C PRO A 222 -13.78 -3.64 32.00
N ALA A 223 -15.01 -3.34 31.57
CA ALA A 223 -15.23 -2.64 30.31
C ALA A 223 -14.37 -1.37 30.27
N THR A 224 -13.67 -1.17 29.16
CA THR A 224 -12.75 -0.05 29.01
C THR A 224 -13.19 0.83 27.87
N GLU A 225 -13.25 2.13 28.13
CA GLU A 225 -13.55 3.15 27.13
C GLU A 225 -12.34 4.04 26.93
N LEU A 226 -11.96 4.23 25.67
CA LEU A 226 -10.84 5.08 25.25
C LEU A 226 -11.39 6.12 24.28
N VAL A 227 -11.01 7.38 24.46
CA VAL A 227 -11.43 8.48 23.58
C VAL A 227 -10.23 9.00 22.81
N LEU A 228 -10.28 8.84 21.49
CA LEU A 228 -9.28 9.34 20.56
C LEU A 228 -9.64 10.77 20.14
N HIS A 229 -8.91 11.75 20.65
CA HIS A 229 -9.10 13.18 20.34
C HIS A 229 -8.33 13.58 19.09
N THR A 230 -8.96 13.43 17.92
CA THR A 230 -8.32 13.72 16.63
C THR A 230 -8.23 15.20 16.30
N LYS A 231 -9.01 16.06 16.98
CA LYS A 231 -9.15 17.51 16.68
C LYS A 231 -9.54 17.80 15.22
N ALA A 232 -10.03 16.80 14.50
CA ALA A 232 -10.37 16.92 13.09
C ALA A 232 -11.77 17.51 12.91
N SER A 233 -11.95 18.23 11.80
CA SER A 233 -13.24 18.80 11.44
C SER A 233 -14.23 17.73 10.99
N ALA A 234 -15.51 18.06 11.14
CA ALA A 234 -16.61 17.28 10.60
C ALA A 234 -16.42 16.98 9.11
N LYS A 235 -16.98 15.85 8.66
CA LYS A 235 -16.89 15.33 7.28
C LYS A 235 -15.53 14.77 6.85
N ASN A 236 -14.48 14.92 7.66
CA ASN A 236 -13.23 14.21 7.42
C ASN A 236 -13.46 12.70 7.51
N ILE A 237 -12.71 11.96 6.71
CA ILE A 237 -12.68 10.50 6.75
C ILE A 237 -11.71 10.08 7.85
N ALA A 238 -12.17 9.24 8.76
CA ALA A 238 -11.39 8.66 9.85
C ALA A 238 -11.11 7.18 9.56
N ILE A 239 -9.95 6.72 10.04
CA ILE A 239 -9.53 5.32 10.05
C ILE A 239 -9.02 5.03 11.46
N ILE A 240 -9.48 3.93 12.03
CA ILE A 240 -9.04 3.45 13.33
C ILE A 240 -8.23 2.18 13.11
N ILE A 241 -6.97 2.19 13.52
CA ILE A 241 -6.04 1.07 13.45
C ILE A 241 -5.78 0.59 14.88
N ALA A 242 -5.80 -0.73 15.07
CA ALA A 242 -5.38 -1.35 16.30
C ALA A 242 -4.16 -2.25 16.06
N ALA A 243 -3.25 -2.25 17.02
CA ALA A 243 -2.08 -3.11 17.03
C ALA A 243 -1.89 -3.71 18.42
N ILE A 244 -1.45 -4.96 18.48
CA ILE A 244 -1.08 -5.63 19.73
C ILE A 244 0.43 -5.83 19.75
N GLU A 245 1.03 -5.42 20.85
CA GLU A 245 2.47 -5.53 21.12
C GLU A 245 2.65 -6.29 22.44
N TYR A 246 3.69 -7.13 22.51
CA TYR A 246 3.91 -8.03 23.64
C TYR A 246 5.26 -7.75 24.30
N GLU A 247 5.26 -7.53 25.61
CA GLU A 247 6.48 -7.49 26.43
C GLU A 247 6.66 -8.87 27.09
N THR A 248 7.79 -9.52 26.85
CA THR A 248 8.15 -10.81 27.45
C THR A 248 9.31 -10.65 28.44
N THR A 249 9.53 -11.68 29.28
CA THR A 249 10.71 -11.73 30.16
C THR A 249 12.03 -11.69 29.40
N ASP A 250 12.02 -12.13 28.14
CA ASP A 250 13.23 -12.24 27.31
C ASP A 250 13.55 -10.89 26.62
N CYS A 251 12.62 -9.94 26.61
CA CYS A 251 12.84 -8.58 26.13
C CYS A 251 13.45 -7.71 27.24
N LEU A 252 14.32 -6.76 26.86
CA LEU A 252 14.73 -5.70 27.79
C LEU A 252 13.48 -4.95 28.29
N LYS A 253 13.52 -4.48 29.54
CA LYS A 253 12.38 -3.78 30.15
C LYS A 253 11.92 -2.62 29.26
N GLY A 254 10.66 -2.66 28.83
CA GLY A 254 10.06 -1.67 27.93
C GLY A 254 10.24 -1.94 26.42
N GLN A 255 10.91 -3.04 26.05
CA GLN A 255 10.94 -3.52 24.66
C GLN A 255 9.84 -4.54 24.41
N CYS A 256 9.29 -4.50 23.20
CA CYS A 256 8.31 -5.46 22.72
C CYS A 256 8.95 -6.46 21.76
N ILE A 257 8.32 -7.63 21.62
CA ILE A 257 8.65 -8.59 20.56
C ILE A 257 8.58 -7.91 19.19
N THR A 258 9.50 -8.28 18.31
CA THR A 258 9.58 -7.77 16.93
C THR A 258 9.18 -8.81 15.88
N ASP A 259 8.95 -10.06 16.28
CA ASP A 259 8.54 -11.17 15.40
C ASP A 259 7.15 -10.88 14.80
N PRO A 260 7.03 -10.71 13.47
CA PRO A 260 5.78 -10.33 12.82
C PRO A 260 4.62 -11.29 13.08
N LYS A 261 4.85 -12.59 13.30
CA LYS A 261 3.76 -13.56 13.58
C LYS A 261 3.04 -13.32 14.91
N TRP A 262 3.63 -12.49 15.77
CA TRP A 262 3.06 -12.07 17.06
C TRP A 262 2.71 -10.58 17.08
N LEU A 263 2.67 -9.89 15.94
CA LEU A 263 2.35 -8.45 15.90
C LEU A 263 1.14 -8.20 15.02
N PRO A 264 -0.08 -8.58 15.49
CA PRO A 264 -1.29 -8.32 14.73
C PRO A 264 -1.55 -6.83 14.63
N VAL A 265 -1.85 -6.38 13.41
CA VAL A 265 -2.22 -5.00 13.11
C VAL A 265 -3.40 -5.04 12.14
N ALA A 266 -4.48 -4.35 12.48
CA ALA A 266 -5.66 -4.27 11.63
C ALA A 266 -6.28 -2.87 11.64
N ALA A 267 -6.82 -2.43 10.50
CA ALA A 267 -7.76 -1.32 10.48
C ALA A 267 -9.13 -1.84 10.92
N LEU A 268 -9.62 -1.35 12.06
CA LEU A 268 -10.86 -1.79 12.68
C LEU A 268 -12.08 -1.16 12.04
N ALA A 269 -11.99 0.12 11.67
CA ALA A 269 -13.12 0.88 11.15
C ALA A 269 -12.66 2.04 10.26
N MET A 270 -13.53 2.42 9.33
CA MET A 270 -13.39 3.60 8.50
C MET A 270 -14.77 4.25 8.32
N GLY A 271 -14.83 5.57 8.41
CA GLY A 271 -16.08 6.29 8.26
C GLY A 271 -15.89 7.79 8.22
N ARG A 272 -17.00 8.53 8.12
CA ARG A 272 -16.99 9.99 8.10
C ARG A 272 -17.27 10.53 9.50
N LEU A 273 -16.48 11.53 9.91
CA LEU A 273 -16.70 12.21 11.17
C LEU A 273 -17.99 13.03 11.16
N LYS A 274 -18.79 12.84 12.19
CA LYS A 274 -19.97 13.62 12.56
C LYS A 274 -19.55 15.05 12.91
N LYS A 275 -20.55 15.94 12.86
CA LYS A 275 -20.37 17.32 13.31
C LYS A 275 -20.04 17.39 14.80
#